data_AF-A0A9K3KVZ5-F1
#
_entry.id   AF-A0A9K3KVZ5-F1
#
_cell.length_a   1.000
_cell.length_b   1.000
_cell.length_c   1.000
_cell.angle_alpha   90.00
_cell.angle_beta   90.00
_cell.angle_gamma   90.00
#
_symmetry.space_group_name_H-M   'P 1'
#
loop_
_entity.id
_entity.type
_entity.pdbx_description
1 polymer ?
#
loop_
_entity_poly.entity_id
_entity_poly.type
_entity_poly.pdbx_seq_one_letter_code
_entity_poly.pdbx_strand_id
1 'polypeptide(L)'
;MAAEATIPSQLSDAHDVSLLISEVAVIDVKRSRTSPHSSSRKYTSSVRRSVGDRHAVKVHLVQPRLEIDQELRKKAAFSLIRKLRFETIFVLLLLFAFEALILRVTARDYEGPGEFWITSSLSCPTRIAMMRYAIHDAECCCSVLDHGAIGDNITMNTIPIQKTIDTCHDRCQRAARRQHVENDTIHVKLDSESKVLVYVPPGSFQTGSLLLKSNLQFHLASGASLYGSVHTYDYPIVPMLPNGYVTGKAAMFRALISGYDLENVSVTGENDGAPSHASVIDGVGWKWWCWTRSFPQPQPFCQDLNPSNATLPKQMMRPKLIEFYNSTNIVLQQFTAQNAATWTIHPFACRNVTMANLTVLAPRAIGNTDGIDPDSCVDVIMDSCYIDVGDDAVSIKSTNVTPGVMWPTTNVHMTNLTILSRNWCIGSATFGGISNVVFEDSRIGSTEQVTSPWAIKFKSHRYFPGAMENITIRRIVIGKIGPTPWMYPEVPGYGFQIGLSYNSDANPSARSGSPLFRNVTFEDIVVTSAGVAGNFHGLPEDCLQGLTLRNVSVLGGKAHWNCDNVDLTSLRIENVFPPLSCTGGCNSTLQRKTLLGIDFKI
;
A
#
# COMPACT_ATOMS: atom_id res chain seq x y z
N MET A 1 65.74 -9.22 -14.10
CA MET A 1 65.78 -8.39 -15.32
C MET A 1 64.34 -7.99 -15.62
N ALA A 2 63.76 -6.96 -15.01
CA ALA A 2 64.29 -5.73 -14.38
C ALA A 2 64.75 -4.65 -15.38
N ALA A 3 63.88 -3.64 -15.53
CA ALA A 3 64.05 -2.25 -15.96
C ALA A 3 62.62 -1.66 -15.81
N GLU A 4 62.24 -0.82 -14.84
CA GLU A 4 62.79 0.46 -14.36
C GLU A 4 62.69 1.62 -15.37
N ALA A 5 61.70 2.50 -15.15
CA ALA A 5 61.82 3.97 -15.19
C ALA A 5 60.45 4.64 -14.93
N THR A 6 60.30 5.88 -14.43
CA THR A 6 60.97 6.58 -13.30
C THR A 6 59.95 7.62 -12.76
N ILE A 7 59.97 7.91 -11.46
CA ILE A 7 59.08 8.89 -10.80
C ILE A 7 59.58 10.34 -11.02
N PRO A 8 58.68 11.31 -11.26
CA PRO A 8 58.80 12.66 -10.71
C PRO A 8 57.81 12.87 -9.56
N SER A 9 58.24 13.54 -8.49
CA SER A 9 57.43 13.80 -7.30
C SER A 9 57.47 15.28 -6.88
N GLN A 10 56.60 15.62 -5.92
CA GLN A 10 56.26 16.95 -5.35
C GLN A 10 54.94 17.52 -5.92
N LEU A 11 53.84 17.64 -5.17
CA LEU A 11 53.56 18.25 -3.85
C LEU A 11 53.19 19.74 -3.93
N SER A 12 51.88 20.00 -4.05
CA SER A 12 51.23 21.14 -3.39
C SER A 12 49.71 20.86 -3.23
N ASP A 13 49.28 20.82 -1.97
CA ASP A 13 47.95 21.15 -1.44
C ASP A 13 46.68 20.35 -1.80
N ALA A 14 45.96 20.06 -0.72
CA ALA A 14 44.73 19.30 -0.55
C ALA A 14 43.48 19.95 -1.22
N HIS A 15 42.34 19.28 -1.39
CA HIS A 15 41.81 18.11 -0.66
C HIS A 15 41.11 17.10 -1.57
N ASP A 16 41.29 15.81 -1.28
CA ASP A 16 40.39 14.73 -1.68
C ASP A 16 40.38 13.64 -0.58
N VAL A 17 39.19 13.23 -0.12
CA VAL A 17 38.95 11.98 0.62
C VAL A 17 37.50 11.55 0.36
N SER A 18 37.35 10.53 -0.47
CA SER A 18 36.16 9.68 -0.51
C SER A 18 36.40 8.40 0.33
N LEU A 19 35.30 7.79 0.81
CA LEU A 19 35.18 6.40 1.29
C LEU A 19 36.14 5.86 2.38
N LEU A 20 35.54 5.54 3.53
CA LEU A 20 35.86 4.42 4.44
C LEU A 20 34.49 3.95 4.98
N ILE A 21 33.97 2.74 4.73
CA ILE A 21 34.51 1.40 4.99
C ILE A 21 34.93 1.25 6.46
N SER A 22 34.19 0.41 7.20
CA SER A 22 34.50 0.04 8.58
C SER A 22 34.23 -1.45 8.81
N GLU A 23 35.29 -2.25 8.90
CA GLU A 23 35.18 -3.64 9.33
C GLU A 23 35.12 -3.76 10.85
N VAL A 24 34.08 -4.45 11.31
CA VAL A 24 34.13 -5.63 12.19
C VAL A 24 35.25 -5.70 13.26
N ALA A 25 34.83 -5.81 14.53
CA ALA A 25 35.64 -6.36 15.61
C ALA A 25 35.01 -7.67 16.14
N VAL A 26 35.28 -8.79 15.48
CA VAL A 26 35.01 -10.14 16.00
C VAL A 26 36.30 -10.71 16.58
N ILE A 27 36.23 -11.25 17.80
CA ILE A 27 37.39 -11.77 18.52
C ILE A 27 37.64 -13.23 18.11
N ASP A 28 38.71 -13.49 17.34
CA ASP A 28 39.21 -14.84 17.07
C ASP A 28 40.16 -15.31 18.20
N VAL A 29 39.76 -16.36 18.92
CA VAL A 29 40.60 -17.06 19.90
C VAL A 29 41.12 -18.36 19.29
N LYS A 30 42.27 -18.29 18.62
CA LYS A 30 42.93 -19.47 18.05
C LYS A 30 43.37 -20.47 19.12
N ARG A 31 42.78 -21.67 19.11
CA ARG A 31 43.58 -22.92 19.20
C ARG A 31 42.88 -24.20 18.72
N SER A 32 43.57 -24.90 17.82
CA SER A 32 43.56 -26.36 17.55
C SER A 32 42.25 -27.11 17.30
N ARG A 33 42.20 -27.77 16.13
CA ARG A 33 41.26 -28.84 15.78
C ARG A 33 41.42 -30.09 16.68
N THR A 34 40.31 -30.69 17.11
CA THR A 34 40.06 -32.15 17.09
C THR A 34 38.54 -32.39 17.14
N SER A 35 38.06 -33.49 16.55
CA SER A 35 36.63 -33.87 16.48
C SER A 35 36.28 -34.96 17.53
N PRO A 36 35.00 -35.35 17.74
CA PRO A 36 34.49 -35.61 19.09
C PRO A 36 34.24 -37.07 19.47
N HIS A 37 34.28 -37.39 20.76
CA HIS A 37 33.72 -38.62 21.36
C HIS A 37 33.07 -38.40 22.74
N SER A 38 31.77 -38.72 22.80
CA SER A 38 31.00 -39.46 23.83
C SER A 38 31.33 -39.49 25.36
N SER A 39 30.25 -39.77 26.10
CA SER A 39 30.16 -40.38 27.46
C SER A 39 30.12 -39.50 28.73
N SER A 40 28.88 -39.22 29.13
CA SER A 40 28.29 -39.31 30.48
C SER A 40 29.12 -39.68 31.73
N ARG A 41 29.00 -38.83 32.77
CA ARG A 41 28.78 -39.13 34.22
C ARG A 41 28.33 -37.81 34.89
N LYS A 42 27.22 -37.67 35.64
CA LYS A 42 26.67 -38.33 36.87
C LYS A 42 27.34 -37.92 38.19
N TYR A 43 26.53 -37.97 39.26
CA TYR A 43 26.70 -37.55 40.67
C TYR A 43 26.43 -36.04 40.90
N THR A 44 25.40 -35.56 41.62
CA THR A 44 24.74 -35.88 42.93
C THR A 44 25.64 -35.62 44.15
N SER A 45 25.23 -34.96 45.24
CA SER A 45 24.02 -34.18 45.60
C SER A 45 24.33 -33.39 46.92
N SER A 46 23.48 -32.94 47.87
CA SER A 46 22.03 -33.04 48.16
C SER A 46 21.65 -32.09 49.33
N VAL A 47 20.39 -31.60 49.39
CA VAL A 47 19.69 -31.11 50.63
C VAL A 47 20.24 -29.75 51.18
N ARG A 48 19.47 -28.78 51.70
CA ARG A 48 18.33 -28.80 52.67
C ARG A 48 17.40 -27.56 52.52
N ARG A 49 16.15 -27.66 52.99
CA ARG A 49 15.27 -26.51 53.26
C ARG A 49 15.62 -25.88 54.62
N SER A 50 15.46 -24.56 54.74
CA SER A 50 15.14 -23.87 56.00
C SER A 50 14.20 -22.69 55.72
N VAL A 51 13.52 -22.21 56.77
CA VAL A 51 12.54 -21.10 56.73
C VAL A 51 13.15 -19.92 57.48
N GLY A 52 12.89 -18.68 57.05
CA GLY A 52 13.10 -17.50 57.90
C GLY A 52 13.68 -16.27 57.22
N ASP A 53 12.95 -15.17 57.39
CA ASP A 53 13.39 -13.78 57.57
C ASP A 53 14.15 -12.96 56.50
N ARG A 54 13.82 -11.66 56.58
CA ARG A 54 14.18 -10.60 55.64
C ARG A 54 15.65 -10.20 55.82
N HIS A 55 16.42 -10.21 54.74
CA HIS A 55 17.72 -9.51 54.68
C HIS A 55 17.82 -8.69 53.40
N ALA A 56 18.16 -7.40 53.54
CA ALA A 56 18.34 -6.50 52.40
C ALA A 56 19.72 -6.73 51.76
N VAL A 57 19.74 -7.03 50.45
CA VAL A 57 21.00 -7.19 49.70
C VAL A 57 21.52 -5.82 49.29
N LYS A 58 22.62 -5.39 49.92
CA LYS A 58 23.25 -4.09 49.68
C LYS A 58 24.22 -4.17 48.50
N VAL A 59 23.73 -3.89 47.29
CA VAL A 59 24.56 -3.91 46.07
C VAL A 59 25.44 -2.66 45.99
N HIS A 60 26.77 -2.87 46.01
CA HIS A 60 27.74 -1.80 45.75
C HIS A 60 27.94 -1.62 44.23
N LEU A 61 27.38 -0.55 43.67
CA LEU A 61 27.71 -0.10 42.31
C LEU A 61 29.01 0.71 42.33
N VAL A 62 30.08 0.13 41.80
CA VAL A 62 31.34 0.85 41.53
C VAL A 62 31.20 1.60 40.21
N GLN A 63 31.16 2.93 40.26
CA GLN A 63 31.21 3.76 39.05
C GLN A 63 32.66 3.86 38.52
N PRO A 64 32.93 3.51 37.25
CA PRO A 64 34.18 3.90 36.62
C PRO A 64 34.12 5.40 36.25
N ARG A 65 35.08 6.19 36.73
CA ARG A 65 35.31 7.54 36.19
C ARG A 65 35.89 7.41 34.78
N LEU A 66 35.17 7.92 33.77
CA LEU A 66 35.81 8.44 32.56
C LEU A 66 35.99 9.95 32.74
N GLU A 67 37.23 10.39 32.96
CA GLU A 67 37.59 11.79 32.81
C GLU A 67 37.79 12.09 31.32
N ILE A 68 36.78 12.71 30.70
CA ILE A 68 36.82 13.15 29.30
C ILE A 68 37.14 14.65 29.28
N ASP A 69 38.21 15.01 28.56
CA ASP A 69 38.78 16.35 28.54
C ASP A 69 37.76 17.44 28.16
N GLN A 70 37.63 18.44 29.04
CA GLN A 70 36.74 19.58 28.85
C GLN A 70 37.23 20.58 27.79
N GLU A 71 38.54 20.61 27.47
CA GLU A 71 39.09 21.55 26.49
C GLU A 71 38.70 21.21 25.04
N LEU A 72 38.57 19.92 24.70
CA LEU A 72 38.10 19.53 23.36
C LEU A 72 36.67 20.04 23.09
N ARG A 73 35.77 19.96 24.09
CA ARG A 73 34.38 20.45 23.94
C ARG A 73 34.33 21.97 23.74
N LYS A 74 35.13 22.75 24.46
CA LYS A 74 35.19 24.21 24.27
C LYS A 74 35.67 24.60 22.87
N LYS A 75 36.72 23.94 22.36
CA LYS A 75 37.30 24.23 21.05
C LYS A 75 36.34 23.85 19.90
N ALA A 76 35.62 22.73 20.03
CA ALA A 76 34.56 22.36 19.10
C ALA A 76 33.41 23.39 19.09
N ALA A 77 32.92 23.81 20.26
CA ALA A 77 31.83 24.78 20.38
C ALA A 77 32.18 26.15 19.77
N PHE A 78 33.37 26.68 20.04
CA PHE A 78 33.84 27.96 19.46
C PHE A 78 33.99 27.89 17.93
N SER A 79 34.33 26.73 17.37
CA SER A 79 34.37 26.53 15.92
C SER A 79 32.99 26.55 15.28
N LEU A 80 31.97 25.99 15.95
CA LEU A 80 30.60 25.92 15.45
C LEU A 80 29.92 27.31 15.46
N ILE A 81 30.10 28.06 16.55
CA ILE A 81 29.53 29.41 16.74
C ILE A 81 30.03 30.38 15.65
N ARG A 82 31.29 30.23 15.17
CA ARG A 82 31.86 31.05 14.09
C ARG A 82 31.29 30.78 12.68
N LYS A 83 30.45 29.75 12.49
CA LYS A 83 29.85 29.41 11.19
C LYS A 83 28.37 29.74 11.06
N LEU A 84 27.72 30.19 12.14
CA LEU A 84 26.30 30.58 12.12
C LEU A 84 26.16 32.07 11.82
N ARG A 85 25.17 32.44 10.98
CA ARG A 85 24.83 33.86 10.76
C ARG A 85 24.16 34.43 12.01
N PHE A 86 24.30 35.74 12.20
CA PHE A 86 23.80 36.45 13.39
C PHE A 86 22.29 36.25 13.59
N GLU A 87 21.54 36.21 12.49
CA GLU A 87 20.10 35.93 12.42
C GLU A 87 19.75 34.55 13.01
N THR A 88 20.52 33.51 12.69
CA THR A 88 20.30 32.14 13.20
C THR A 88 20.55 32.05 14.70
N ILE A 89 21.57 32.75 15.19
CA ILE A 89 21.88 32.84 16.63
C ILE A 89 20.75 33.59 17.37
N PHE A 90 20.23 34.68 16.77
CA PHE A 90 19.13 35.45 17.35
C PHE A 90 17.82 34.65 17.44
N VAL A 91 17.47 33.89 16.39
CA VAL A 91 16.30 32.98 16.39
C VAL A 91 16.45 31.87 17.44
N LEU A 92 17.63 31.26 17.57
CA LEU A 92 17.87 30.25 18.61
C LEU A 92 17.79 30.83 20.03
N LEU A 93 18.32 32.03 20.26
CA LEU A 93 18.21 32.72 21.55
C LEU A 93 16.76 33.11 21.87
N LEU A 94 15.95 33.50 20.88
CA LEU A 94 14.53 33.75 21.05
C LEU A 94 13.77 32.46 21.41
N LEU A 95 14.06 31.34 20.75
CA LEU A 95 13.45 30.03 21.06
C LEU A 95 13.77 29.58 22.49
N PHE A 96 15.04 29.62 22.90
CA PHE A 96 15.44 29.30 24.28
C PHE A 96 14.84 30.26 25.31
N ALA A 97 14.71 31.56 24.99
CA ALA A 97 14.04 32.51 25.87
C ALA A 97 12.53 32.23 26.00
N PHE A 98 11.89 31.75 24.92
CA PHE A 98 10.47 31.40 24.90
C PHE A 98 10.19 30.12 25.73
N GLU A 99 11.00 29.06 25.58
CA GLU A 99 10.92 27.87 26.43
C GLU A 99 11.17 28.21 27.91
N ALA A 100 12.19 29.01 28.21
CA ALA A 100 12.50 29.44 29.57
C ALA A 100 11.41 30.33 30.20
N LEU A 101 10.64 31.07 29.39
CA LEU A 101 9.49 31.84 29.83
C LEU A 101 8.29 30.92 30.12
N ILE A 102 7.97 29.98 29.23
CA ILE A 102 6.91 28.98 29.41
C ILE A 102 7.14 28.18 30.70
N LEU A 103 8.36 27.66 30.91
CA LEU A 103 8.75 26.92 32.11
C LEU A 103 8.72 27.75 33.41
N ARG A 104 8.74 29.09 33.32
CA ARG A 104 8.58 29.99 34.48
C ARG A 104 7.13 30.36 34.77
N VAL A 105 6.24 30.26 33.79
CA VAL A 105 4.79 30.47 33.97
C VAL A 105 4.15 29.23 34.60
N THR A 106 4.52 28.03 34.18
CA THR A 106 3.94 26.77 34.70
C THR A 106 4.40 26.39 36.11
N ALA A 107 5.43 27.03 36.65
CA ALA A 107 6.02 26.71 37.96
C ALA A 107 5.57 27.65 39.10
N ARG A 108 4.60 28.54 38.87
CA ARG A 108 4.25 29.61 39.83
C ARG A 108 3.03 29.35 40.70
N ASP A 109 2.19 28.40 40.33
CA ASP A 109 0.96 28.05 41.05
C ASP A 109 0.95 26.55 41.43
N TYR A 110 1.71 26.15 42.46
CA TYR A 110 1.41 25.00 43.33
C TYR A 110 2.45 24.90 44.48
N GLU A 111 2.08 25.30 45.70
CA GLU A 111 2.79 24.92 46.93
C GLU A 111 1.87 24.04 47.79
N GLY A 112 2.28 22.80 48.05
CA GLY A 112 1.54 21.87 48.90
C GLY A 112 2.16 20.46 48.90
N PRO A 113 2.46 19.86 50.06
CA PRO A 113 3.05 18.52 50.12
C PRO A 113 1.97 17.43 49.98
N GLY A 114 2.10 16.59 48.96
CA GLY A 114 1.23 15.41 48.76
C GLY A 114 1.98 14.27 48.08
N GLU A 115 1.98 13.09 48.70
CA GLU A 115 2.55 11.87 48.11
C GLU A 115 1.65 11.37 46.98
N PHE A 116 2.23 11.03 45.82
CA PHE A 116 1.49 10.44 44.70
C PHE A 116 2.00 9.06 44.34
N TRP A 117 1.07 8.11 44.29
CA TRP A 117 1.29 6.76 43.77
C TRP A 117 1.17 6.78 42.24
N ILE A 118 2.18 6.27 41.54
CA ILE A 118 2.17 6.18 40.08
C ILE A 118 1.35 4.95 39.65
N THR A 119 0.08 5.15 39.32
CA THR A 119 -0.72 4.18 38.55
C THR A 119 -0.62 4.51 37.05
N SER A 120 -0.21 3.52 36.25
CA SER A 120 0.08 3.70 34.83
C SER A 120 -1.19 3.66 33.97
N SER A 121 -1.79 4.82 33.71
CA SER A 121 -2.89 4.96 32.74
C SER A 121 -2.87 6.33 32.04
N LEU A 122 -2.02 6.47 31.02
CA LEU A 122 -2.01 7.61 30.10
C LEU A 122 -2.41 7.13 28.69
N SER A 123 -3.70 7.18 28.38
CA SER A 123 -4.23 6.97 27.03
C SER A 123 -4.37 8.29 26.27
N CYS A 124 -4.23 8.22 24.94
CA CYS A 124 -4.11 9.33 23.99
C CYS A 124 -2.84 10.21 24.18
N PRO A 125 -1.91 10.25 23.19
CA PRO A 125 -0.60 10.87 23.38
C PRO A 125 -0.61 12.41 23.43
N THR A 126 0.40 12.96 24.11
CA THR A 126 0.43 14.34 24.63
C THR A 126 0.56 15.46 23.58
N ARG A 127 0.56 15.16 22.27
CA ARG A 127 0.54 16.21 21.21
C ARG A 127 -0.71 17.12 21.29
N ILE A 128 -1.83 16.59 21.79
CA ILE A 128 -3.07 17.36 22.02
C ILE A 128 -2.92 18.39 23.17
N ALA A 129 -1.92 18.25 24.06
CA ALA A 129 -1.80 19.10 25.24
C ALA A 129 -1.52 20.59 24.93
N MET A 130 -0.88 20.90 23.79
CA MET A 130 -0.64 22.29 23.38
C MET A 130 -1.87 22.97 22.74
N MET A 131 -2.97 22.24 22.50
CA MET A 131 -4.26 22.80 22.07
C MET A 131 -5.27 23.00 23.22
N ARG A 132 -4.83 22.95 24.48
CA ARG A 132 -5.68 23.10 25.68
C ARG A 132 -6.22 24.53 25.95
N TYR A 133 -6.36 25.35 24.92
CA TYR A 133 -7.10 26.62 24.94
C TYR A 133 -8.08 26.78 23.76
N ALA A 134 -8.56 25.66 23.20
CA ALA A 134 -9.79 25.57 22.43
C ALA A 134 -10.66 24.44 22.99
N ILE A 135 -11.89 24.74 23.39
CA ILE A 135 -12.77 23.80 24.13
C ILE A 135 -13.88 23.30 23.21
N HIS A 136 -13.76 22.07 22.69
CA HIS A 136 -14.84 21.05 22.79
C HIS A 136 -14.49 19.63 22.32
N ASP A 137 -13.69 19.41 21.27
CA ASP A 137 -13.62 18.14 20.51
C ASP A 137 -12.84 16.95 21.13
N ALA A 138 -12.85 16.79 22.45
CA ALA A 138 -12.11 15.72 23.13
C ALA A 138 -12.85 14.38 23.27
N GLU A 139 -14.17 14.32 23.06
CA GLU A 139 -14.98 13.15 23.45
C GLU A 139 -14.88 11.93 22.53
N CYS A 140 -14.36 12.08 21.30
CA CYS A 140 -14.47 11.07 20.24
C CYS A 140 -13.19 10.35 19.81
N CYS A 141 -12.18 10.30 20.69
CA CYS A 141 -11.05 9.38 20.56
C CYS A 141 -11.17 8.16 21.51
N CYS A 142 -10.74 6.98 21.06
CA CYS A 142 -10.50 5.80 21.90
C CYS A 142 -9.26 5.05 21.42
N SER A 143 -8.42 4.59 22.35
CA SER A 143 -7.30 3.69 22.04
C SER A 143 -7.75 2.24 22.06
N VAL A 144 -7.15 1.39 21.20
CA VAL A 144 -7.36 -0.07 21.27
C VAL A 144 -6.84 -0.67 22.59
N LEU A 145 -5.88 -0.02 23.24
CA LEU A 145 -5.38 -0.41 24.56
C LEU A 145 -6.46 -0.29 25.65
N ASP A 146 -7.38 0.68 25.53
CA ASP A 146 -8.46 0.90 26.50
C ASP A 146 -9.44 -0.30 26.58
N HIS A 147 -9.40 -1.19 25.58
CA HIS A 147 -10.19 -2.42 25.51
C HIS A 147 -9.36 -3.70 25.64
N GLY A 148 -8.10 -3.58 26.06
CA GLY A 148 -7.20 -4.71 26.34
C GLY A 148 -6.42 -5.23 25.13
N ALA A 149 -6.19 -4.42 24.10
CA ALA A 149 -5.25 -4.79 23.04
C ALA A 149 -3.81 -4.75 23.56
N ILE A 150 -2.95 -5.65 23.07
CA ILE A 150 -1.54 -5.76 23.43
C ILE A 150 -0.71 -5.83 22.14
N GLY A 151 0.25 -4.92 22.01
CA GLY A 151 1.12 -4.76 20.82
C GLY A 151 2.40 -5.62 20.86
N ASP A 152 2.30 -6.86 21.31
CA ASP A 152 3.40 -7.79 21.61
C ASP A 152 3.80 -8.74 20.46
N ASN A 153 3.07 -8.71 19.35
CA ASN A 153 3.11 -9.69 18.25
C ASN A 153 2.85 -11.16 18.66
N ILE A 154 2.05 -11.38 19.71
CA ILE A 154 1.69 -12.71 20.23
C ILE A 154 0.19 -12.79 20.57
N THR A 155 -0.35 -11.72 21.14
CA THR A 155 -1.75 -11.59 21.54
C THR A 155 -2.65 -11.38 20.32
N MET A 156 -3.74 -12.15 20.23
CA MET A 156 -4.78 -11.96 19.21
C MET A 156 -5.75 -10.85 19.60
N ASN A 157 -5.65 -9.72 18.92
CA ASN A 157 -6.32 -8.47 19.24
C ASN A 157 -7.66 -8.25 18.54
N THR A 158 -8.16 -9.22 17.76
CA THR A 158 -9.42 -9.10 17.01
C THR A 158 -10.58 -8.64 17.88
N ILE A 159 -10.72 -9.22 19.08
CA ILE A 159 -11.81 -8.88 20.02
C ILE A 159 -11.58 -7.49 20.65
N PRO A 160 -10.41 -7.15 21.24
CA PRO A 160 -10.13 -5.80 21.71
C PRO A 160 -10.31 -4.69 20.67
N ILE A 161 -9.79 -4.87 19.45
CA ILE A 161 -9.85 -3.83 18.40
C ILE A 161 -11.29 -3.67 17.89
N GLN A 162 -11.99 -4.77 17.58
CA GLN A 162 -13.39 -4.71 17.17
C GLN A 162 -14.27 -4.10 18.27
N LYS A 163 -14.07 -4.51 19.53
CA LYS A 163 -14.75 -3.90 20.68
C LYS A 163 -14.49 -2.40 20.79
N THR A 164 -13.26 -1.93 20.49
CA THR A 164 -12.94 -0.50 20.47
C THR A 164 -13.71 0.23 19.37
N ILE A 165 -13.75 -0.32 18.16
CA ILE A 165 -14.54 0.22 17.04
C ILE A 165 -16.01 0.33 17.45
N ASP A 166 -16.55 -0.73 18.03
CA ASP A 166 -17.95 -0.79 18.43
C ASP A 166 -18.30 0.19 19.56
N THR A 167 -17.59 0.13 20.69
CA THR A 167 -17.90 0.95 21.87
C THR A 167 -17.59 2.43 21.66
N CYS A 168 -16.54 2.78 20.91
CA CYS A 168 -16.19 4.17 20.65
C CYS A 168 -17.25 4.84 19.77
N HIS A 169 -17.62 4.18 18.67
CA HIS A 169 -18.68 4.63 17.78
C HIS A 169 -20.00 4.80 18.54
N ASP A 170 -20.40 3.79 19.30
CA ASP A 170 -21.68 3.80 20.00
C ASP A 170 -21.66 4.75 21.22
N ARG A 171 -20.49 5.16 21.73
CA ARG A 171 -20.34 6.28 22.68
C ARG A 171 -20.55 7.62 21.98
N CYS A 172 -19.81 7.88 20.91
CA CYS A 172 -19.87 9.13 20.13
C CYS A 172 -21.26 9.42 19.57
N GLN A 173 -21.90 8.43 18.95
CA GLN A 173 -23.25 8.57 18.39
C GLN A 173 -24.30 8.86 19.47
N ARG A 174 -24.03 8.59 20.76
CA ARG A 174 -24.88 9.01 21.88
C ARG A 174 -24.52 10.39 22.44
N ALA A 175 -23.26 10.83 22.35
CA ALA A 175 -22.83 12.16 22.72
C ALA A 175 -23.38 13.23 21.76
N ALA A 176 -23.15 13.06 20.45
CA ALA A 176 -23.65 13.97 19.42
C ALA A 176 -25.18 14.15 19.47
N ARG A 177 -25.93 13.05 19.67
CA ARG A 177 -27.40 13.08 19.83
C ARG A 177 -27.89 13.81 21.09
N ARG A 178 -27.06 13.99 22.12
CA ARG A 178 -27.43 14.75 23.33
C ARG A 178 -27.24 16.24 23.10
N GLN A 179 -26.08 16.65 22.59
CA GLN A 179 -25.80 18.04 22.23
C GLN A 179 -26.85 18.60 21.25
N HIS A 180 -27.29 17.77 20.29
CA HIS A 180 -28.31 18.16 19.31
C HIS A 180 -29.75 18.24 19.86
N VAL A 181 -29.99 17.86 21.12
CA VAL A 181 -31.30 17.98 21.80
C VAL A 181 -31.39 19.22 22.70
N GLU A 182 -30.27 19.84 23.05
CA GLU A 182 -30.26 21.10 23.82
C GLU A 182 -30.42 22.36 22.94
N ASN A 183 -30.14 22.25 21.63
CA ASN A 183 -30.30 23.31 20.64
C ASN A 183 -31.62 23.18 19.87
N ASP A 184 -32.73 23.53 20.54
CA ASP A 184 -34.10 23.20 20.13
C ASP A 184 -34.57 23.94 18.84
N THR A 185 -34.27 23.39 17.66
CA THR A 185 -35.06 23.64 16.43
C THR A 185 -34.95 22.44 15.48
N ILE A 186 -35.98 21.60 15.43
CA ILE A 186 -35.98 20.34 14.67
C ILE A 186 -36.00 20.60 13.15
N HIS A 187 -34.83 20.63 12.50
CA HIS A 187 -34.60 20.27 11.08
C HIS A 187 -33.10 20.37 10.69
N VAL A 188 -32.20 19.63 11.34
CA VAL A 188 -30.76 19.64 10.96
C VAL A 188 -30.22 18.21 10.79
N LYS A 189 -29.23 18.09 9.89
CA LYS A 189 -28.39 16.90 9.67
C LYS A 189 -27.48 16.68 10.88
N LEU A 190 -26.90 15.48 11.01
CA LEU A 190 -25.63 15.36 11.74
C LEU A 190 -24.56 16.07 10.91
N ASP A 191 -23.84 17.03 11.50
CA ASP A 191 -22.71 17.68 10.84
C ASP A 191 -21.61 16.65 10.54
N SER A 192 -21.11 16.67 9.30
CA SER A 192 -20.33 15.58 8.71
C SER A 192 -18.86 15.50 9.19
N GLU A 193 -18.51 16.25 10.23
CA GLU A 193 -17.11 16.47 10.64
C GLU A 193 -16.71 15.75 11.93
N SER A 194 -17.67 15.41 12.82
CA SER A 194 -17.42 14.69 14.09
C SER A 194 -17.09 13.20 13.91
N LYS A 195 -15.95 12.90 13.25
CA LYS A 195 -15.46 11.52 13.06
C LYS A 195 -15.06 10.87 14.38
N VAL A 196 -15.40 9.59 14.51
CA VAL A 196 -14.98 8.73 15.62
C VAL A 196 -13.56 8.25 15.36
N LEU A 197 -12.59 8.66 16.20
CA LEU A 197 -11.20 8.26 16.08
C LEU A 197 -10.91 7.00 16.90
N VAL A 198 -10.64 5.90 16.20
CA VAL A 198 -10.09 4.66 16.76
C VAL A 198 -8.58 4.67 16.55
N TYR A 199 -7.85 4.77 17.65
CA TYR A 199 -6.40 4.98 17.66
C TYR A 199 -5.63 3.68 17.99
N VAL A 200 -4.77 3.26 17.07
CA VAL A 200 -3.82 2.15 17.24
C VAL A 200 -2.44 2.76 17.55
N PRO A 201 -1.95 2.68 18.81
CA PRO A 201 -0.64 3.22 19.19
C PRO A 201 0.53 2.39 18.60
N PRO A 202 1.78 2.88 18.74
CA PRO A 202 2.96 2.11 18.33
C PRO A 202 3.01 0.73 19.00
N GLY A 203 3.40 -0.30 18.25
CA GLY A 203 3.37 -1.70 18.68
C GLY A 203 2.84 -2.65 17.61
N SER A 204 2.95 -3.96 17.86
CA SER A 204 2.65 -5.02 16.89
C SER A 204 1.44 -5.85 17.30
N PHE A 205 0.31 -5.66 16.61
CA PHE A 205 -0.98 -6.22 17.00
C PHE A 205 -1.42 -7.30 15.99
N GLN A 206 -1.43 -8.58 16.39
CA GLN A 206 -2.04 -9.63 15.55
C GLN A 206 -3.57 -9.53 15.57
N THR A 207 -4.23 -9.72 14.43
CA THR A 207 -5.70 -9.65 14.33
C THR A 207 -6.26 -10.51 13.19
N GLY A 208 -7.49 -10.98 13.38
CA GLY A 208 -8.38 -11.44 12.32
C GLY A 208 -9.14 -10.29 11.65
N SER A 209 -10.15 -10.61 10.86
CA SER A 209 -10.94 -9.62 10.10
C SER A 209 -11.67 -8.60 10.99
N LEU A 210 -11.35 -7.33 10.82
CA LEU A 210 -12.02 -6.18 11.44
C LEU A 210 -13.12 -5.61 10.54
N LEU A 211 -14.22 -5.14 11.13
CA LEU A 211 -15.34 -4.48 10.45
C LEU A 211 -15.45 -3.03 10.95
N LEU A 212 -15.29 -2.06 10.04
CA LEU A 212 -15.43 -0.64 10.33
C LEU A 212 -16.90 -0.19 10.28
N LYS A 213 -17.17 1.02 10.77
CA LYS A 213 -18.49 1.69 10.75
C LYS A 213 -18.39 3.04 10.02
N SER A 214 -19.54 3.64 9.71
CA SER A 214 -19.63 4.99 9.13
C SER A 214 -19.13 6.05 10.11
N ASN A 215 -18.73 7.21 9.58
CA ASN A 215 -18.23 8.38 10.33
C ASN A 215 -17.05 8.03 11.26
N LEU A 216 -16.12 7.21 10.78
CA LEU A 216 -15.03 6.64 11.58
C LEU A 216 -13.67 6.85 10.92
N GLN A 217 -12.68 7.24 11.71
CA GLN A 217 -11.27 7.23 11.35
C GLN A 217 -10.56 6.13 12.15
N PHE A 218 -10.05 5.14 11.44
CA PHE A 218 -9.16 4.12 11.98
C PHE A 218 -7.72 4.58 11.72
N HIS A 219 -6.99 4.93 12.78
CA HIS A 219 -5.69 5.57 12.68
C HIS A 219 -4.60 4.70 13.31
N LEU A 220 -3.58 4.39 12.52
CA LEU A 220 -2.35 3.75 12.96
C LEU A 220 -1.30 4.84 13.23
N ALA A 221 -0.79 4.92 14.45
CA ALA A 221 0.30 5.81 14.78
C ALA A 221 1.60 5.41 14.05
N SER A 222 2.59 6.30 14.10
CA SER A 222 3.97 6.02 13.72
C SER A 222 4.50 4.78 14.46
N GLY A 223 4.93 3.74 13.74
CA GLY A 223 5.40 2.48 14.32
C GLY A 223 4.30 1.56 14.86
N ALA A 224 3.03 1.78 14.49
CA ALA A 224 1.93 0.85 14.72
C ALA A 224 1.82 -0.16 13.57
N SER A 225 1.79 -1.45 13.89
CA SER A 225 1.72 -2.54 12.92
C SER A 225 0.56 -3.49 13.22
N LEU A 226 -0.33 -3.69 12.24
CA LEU A 226 -1.38 -4.71 12.26
C LEU A 226 -0.93 -5.92 11.44
N TYR A 227 -0.92 -7.10 12.06
CA TYR A 227 -0.54 -8.36 11.42
C TYR A 227 -1.75 -9.28 11.28
N GLY A 228 -2.05 -9.70 10.05
CA GLY A 228 -3.10 -10.67 9.75
C GLY A 228 -2.81 -12.05 10.34
N SER A 229 -3.83 -12.69 10.90
CA SER A 229 -3.73 -14.07 11.37
C SER A 229 -3.38 -15.05 10.23
N VAL A 230 -2.60 -16.08 10.57
CA VAL A 230 -2.32 -17.22 9.69
C VAL A 230 -3.37 -18.33 9.81
N HIS A 231 -4.50 -18.09 10.47
CA HIS A 231 -5.55 -19.07 10.70
C HIS A 231 -6.86 -18.71 10.00
N THR A 232 -7.41 -19.66 9.24
CA THR A 232 -8.62 -19.47 8.42
C THR A 232 -9.88 -19.16 9.23
N TYR A 233 -9.94 -19.54 10.51
CA TYR A 233 -11.08 -19.29 11.39
C TYR A 233 -11.17 -17.84 11.88
N ASP A 234 -10.08 -17.07 11.83
CA ASP A 234 -10.06 -15.65 12.21
C ASP A 234 -10.63 -14.73 11.11
N TYR A 235 -10.96 -15.30 9.96
CA TYR A 235 -11.57 -14.63 8.81
C TYR A 235 -12.93 -15.27 8.55
N PRO A 236 -14.06 -14.64 8.95
CA PRO A 236 -15.38 -15.19 8.67
C PRO A 236 -15.61 -15.42 7.18
N ILE A 237 -16.17 -16.58 6.84
CA ILE A 237 -16.57 -16.90 5.48
C ILE A 237 -17.87 -16.14 5.18
N VAL A 238 -17.81 -15.21 4.23
CA VAL A 238 -18.96 -14.41 3.77
C VAL A 238 -19.37 -14.85 2.35
N PRO A 239 -20.62 -14.58 1.92
CA PRO A 239 -20.96 -14.66 0.50
C PRO A 239 -19.98 -13.83 -0.32
N MET A 240 -19.48 -14.39 -1.41
CA MET A 240 -18.57 -13.67 -2.31
C MET A 240 -19.31 -12.47 -2.90
N LEU A 241 -18.73 -11.26 -2.79
CA LEU A 241 -19.27 -10.07 -3.45
C LEU A 241 -19.40 -10.35 -4.96
N PRO A 242 -20.51 -9.96 -5.62
CA PRO A 242 -20.80 -10.45 -6.96
C PRO A 242 -19.75 -9.96 -7.97
N ASN A 243 -19.05 -10.89 -8.64
CA ASN A 243 -17.81 -10.57 -9.33
C ASN A 243 -17.79 -10.84 -10.85
N GLY A 244 -18.95 -11.06 -11.48
CA GLY A 244 -19.12 -11.30 -12.92
C GLY A 244 -18.52 -12.59 -13.52
N TYR A 245 -17.40 -13.07 -12.96
CA TYR A 245 -16.64 -14.23 -13.44
C TYR A 245 -17.09 -15.55 -12.82
N VAL A 246 -17.67 -15.52 -11.63
CA VAL A 246 -18.10 -16.72 -10.90
C VAL A 246 -19.61 -16.79 -10.82
N THR A 247 -20.20 -17.75 -11.52
CA THR A 247 -21.64 -18.04 -11.48
C THR A 247 -21.96 -19.05 -10.38
N GLY A 248 -22.96 -18.73 -9.54
CA GLY A 248 -23.44 -19.59 -8.45
C GLY A 248 -22.98 -19.17 -7.05
N LYS A 249 -23.20 -20.04 -6.06
CA LYS A 249 -22.88 -19.78 -4.65
C LYS A 249 -21.38 -19.93 -4.38
N ALA A 250 -20.62 -18.86 -4.61
CA ALA A 250 -19.25 -18.73 -4.17
C ALA A 250 -19.15 -17.98 -2.83
N ALA A 251 -18.04 -18.18 -2.13
CA ALA A 251 -17.75 -17.61 -0.83
C ALA A 251 -16.32 -17.05 -0.80
N MET A 252 -16.06 -16.18 0.17
CA MET A 252 -14.72 -15.65 0.41
C MET A 252 -14.46 -15.53 1.91
N PHE A 253 -13.21 -15.67 2.29
CA PHE A 253 -12.76 -15.15 3.58
C PHE A 253 -12.87 -13.63 3.56
N ARG A 254 -13.54 -13.03 4.56
CA ARG A 254 -13.66 -11.56 4.72
C ARG A 254 -12.27 -10.92 4.74
N ALA A 255 -12.14 -9.68 4.25
CA ALA A 255 -10.86 -8.97 4.25
C ALA A 255 -10.29 -8.74 5.67
N LEU A 256 -9.01 -8.41 5.80
CA LEU A 256 -8.39 -8.11 7.10
C LEU A 256 -8.99 -6.83 7.72
N ILE A 257 -9.20 -5.79 6.90
CA ILE A 257 -10.03 -4.63 7.22
C ILE A 257 -11.17 -4.58 6.19
N SER A 258 -12.41 -4.46 6.68
CA SER A 258 -13.61 -4.54 5.84
C SER A 258 -14.65 -3.47 6.21
N GLY A 259 -15.45 -3.06 5.23
CA GLY A 259 -16.60 -2.18 5.41
C GLY A 259 -17.64 -2.38 4.30
N TYR A 260 -18.92 -2.41 4.65
CA TYR A 260 -20.05 -2.61 3.72
C TYR A 260 -21.09 -1.53 3.99
N ASP A 261 -21.58 -0.86 2.95
CA ASP A 261 -22.64 0.16 3.03
C ASP A 261 -22.30 1.35 3.97
N LEU A 262 -21.01 1.75 4.01
CA LEU A 262 -20.49 2.80 4.90
C LEU A 262 -20.51 4.20 4.28
N GLU A 263 -20.51 5.22 5.12
CA GLU A 263 -20.36 6.62 4.74
C GLU A 263 -19.29 7.31 5.61
N ASN A 264 -18.45 8.18 5.04
CA ASN A 264 -17.44 8.98 5.75
C ASN A 264 -16.42 8.15 6.55
N VAL A 265 -15.87 7.10 5.95
CA VAL A 265 -14.90 6.19 6.58
C VAL A 265 -13.47 6.49 6.14
N SER A 266 -12.51 6.35 7.06
CA SER A 266 -11.09 6.60 6.75
C SER A 266 -10.15 5.66 7.47
N VAL A 267 -9.10 5.22 6.77
CA VAL A 267 -7.97 4.46 7.31
C VAL A 267 -6.71 5.30 7.08
N THR A 268 -5.98 5.60 8.16
CA THR A 268 -4.87 6.58 8.12
C THR A 268 -3.65 6.09 8.87
N GLY A 269 -2.47 6.51 8.45
CA GLY A 269 -1.18 6.24 9.12
C GLY A 269 -0.33 7.51 9.31
N GLU A 270 0.88 7.34 9.84
CA GLU A 270 1.92 8.37 10.00
C GLU A 270 3.25 7.94 9.33
N ASN A 271 3.21 7.48 8.07
CA ASN A 271 4.44 7.20 7.30
C ASN A 271 5.27 8.49 7.08
N ASP A 272 6.37 8.66 7.83
CA ASP A 272 7.35 9.75 7.68
C ASP A 272 8.47 9.44 6.66
N GLY A 273 8.50 8.21 6.12
CA GLY A 273 9.51 7.69 5.20
C GLY A 273 10.59 6.83 5.87
N ALA A 274 10.66 6.76 7.20
CA ALA A 274 11.56 5.86 7.92
C ALA A 274 10.89 4.49 8.16
N PRO A 275 11.50 3.36 7.72
CA PRO A 275 10.89 2.03 7.91
C PRO A 275 10.65 1.64 9.38
N SER A 276 11.37 2.24 10.33
CA SER A 276 11.18 2.06 11.78
C SER A 276 9.95 2.78 12.34
N HIS A 277 9.38 3.73 11.60
CA HIS A 277 8.27 4.59 12.01
C HIS A 277 7.01 4.37 11.15
N ALA A 278 7.08 3.49 10.14
CA ALA A 278 5.97 3.22 9.25
C ALA A 278 4.75 2.67 10.01
N SER A 279 3.57 3.10 9.58
CA SER A 279 2.29 2.54 9.99
C SER A 279 1.93 1.39 9.06
N VAL A 280 1.95 0.14 9.54
CA VAL A 280 1.92 -1.06 8.68
C VAL A 280 0.63 -1.85 8.85
N ILE A 281 0.08 -2.30 7.73
CA ILE A 281 -0.99 -3.30 7.65
C ILE A 281 -0.43 -4.47 6.83
N ASP A 282 -0.06 -5.55 7.49
CA ASP A 282 0.59 -6.73 6.89
C ASP A 282 -0.39 -7.92 6.87
N GLY A 283 -0.65 -8.48 5.69
CA GLY A 283 -1.60 -9.60 5.51
C GLY A 283 -1.06 -10.98 5.88
N VAL A 284 0.24 -11.09 6.22
CA VAL A 284 0.98 -12.32 6.53
C VAL A 284 0.69 -13.44 5.49
N GLY A 285 0.62 -13.02 4.22
CA GLY A 285 0.06 -13.79 3.11
C GLY A 285 0.77 -15.08 2.75
N TRP A 286 2.01 -15.31 3.22
CA TRP A 286 2.86 -16.44 2.81
C TRP A 286 2.17 -17.80 2.87
N LYS A 287 1.38 -18.06 3.90
CA LYS A 287 0.63 -19.31 4.07
C LYS A 287 -0.53 -19.43 3.07
N TRP A 288 -1.22 -18.32 2.83
CA TRP A 288 -2.31 -18.20 1.86
C TRP A 288 -1.84 -18.30 0.41
N TRP A 289 -0.58 -17.94 0.14
CA TRP A 289 0.04 -18.11 -1.19
C TRP A 289 0.26 -19.59 -1.51
N CYS A 290 0.56 -20.44 -0.50
CA CYS A 290 0.75 -21.87 -0.70
C CYS A 290 -0.53 -22.68 -0.99
N TRP A 291 -1.72 -22.11 -0.78
CA TRP A 291 -3.01 -22.74 -1.10
C TRP A 291 -3.64 -22.25 -2.42
N THR A 292 -2.90 -21.48 -3.21
CA THR A 292 -3.37 -20.93 -4.49
C THR A 292 -3.54 -22.00 -5.56
N ARG A 293 -4.41 -21.71 -6.53
CA ARG A 293 -4.60 -22.54 -7.75
C ARG A 293 -3.83 -21.98 -8.95
N SER A 294 -3.23 -20.79 -8.82
CA SER A 294 -2.80 -19.97 -9.96
C SER A 294 -1.37 -20.22 -10.45
N PHE A 295 -0.55 -21.02 -9.75
CA PHE A 295 0.88 -21.17 -10.09
C PHE A 295 1.21 -22.58 -10.60
N PRO A 296 1.72 -22.73 -11.84
CA PRO A 296 2.33 -23.98 -12.30
C PRO A 296 3.74 -24.22 -11.71
N GLN A 297 4.25 -23.27 -10.92
CA GLN A 297 5.47 -23.37 -10.11
C GLN A 297 5.11 -23.09 -8.65
N PRO A 298 4.95 -24.11 -7.77
CA PRO A 298 4.82 -23.86 -6.35
C PRO A 298 6.12 -23.22 -5.84
N GLN A 299 6.00 -22.11 -5.10
CA GLN A 299 7.17 -21.46 -4.49
C GLN A 299 7.94 -22.46 -3.63
N PRO A 300 9.29 -22.48 -3.62
CA PRO A 300 10.05 -23.53 -2.92
C PRO A 300 9.66 -23.71 -1.46
N PHE A 301 9.42 -22.62 -0.72
CA PHE A 301 8.97 -22.65 0.68
C PHE A 301 7.59 -23.32 0.88
N CYS A 302 6.75 -23.38 -0.15
CA CYS A 302 5.46 -24.06 -0.07
C CYS A 302 5.57 -25.58 -0.10
N GLN A 303 6.71 -26.16 -0.45
CA GLN A 303 6.94 -27.61 -0.36
C GLN A 303 6.97 -28.04 1.11
N ASP A 304 7.65 -27.27 1.97
CA ASP A 304 7.69 -27.52 3.42
C ASP A 304 6.39 -27.12 4.13
N LEU A 305 5.75 -26.04 3.67
CA LEU A 305 4.59 -25.42 4.35
C LEU A 305 3.22 -25.94 3.86
N ASN A 306 3.17 -26.61 2.72
CA ASN A 306 1.98 -27.31 2.19
C ASN A 306 2.37 -28.64 1.50
N PRO A 307 2.98 -29.60 2.22
CA PRO A 307 3.52 -30.84 1.63
C PRO A 307 2.44 -31.77 1.03
N SER A 308 1.17 -31.58 1.38
CA SER A 308 0.03 -32.26 0.76
C SER A 308 -0.49 -31.58 -0.52
N ASN A 309 0.10 -30.44 -0.92
CA ASN A 309 -0.34 -29.58 -2.02
C ASN A 309 -1.84 -29.26 -1.98
N ALA A 310 -2.40 -29.04 -0.78
CA ALA A 310 -3.80 -28.72 -0.60
C ALA A 310 -4.12 -27.34 -1.21
N THR A 311 -5.28 -27.19 -1.85
CA THR A 311 -5.77 -25.90 -2.38
C THR A 311 -7.13 -25.58 -1.82
N LEU A 312 -7.46 -24.29 -1.68
CA LEU A 312 -8.81 -23.87 -1.31
C LEU A 312 -9.84 -24.38 -2.33
N PRO A 313 -11.11 -24.67 -1.95
CA PRO A 313 -12.17 -25.03 -2.89
C PRO A 313 -12.28 -24.03 -4.06
N LYS A 314 -12.68 -24.48 -5.26
CA LYS A 314 -12.72 -23.61 -6.47
C LYS A 314 -13.63 -22.38 -6.27
N GLN A 315 -14.62 -22.50 -5.40
CA GLN A 315 -15.62 -21.50 -5.04
C GLN A 315 -15.26 -20.68 -3.79
N MET A 316 -14.02 -20.77 -3.28
CA MET A 316 -13.55 -20.10 -2.06
C MET A 316 -12.38 -19.17 -2.36
N MET A 317 -12.58 -17.84 -2.23
CA MET A 317 -11.51 -16.86 -2.38
C MET A 317 -10.74 -16.63 -1.07
N ARG A 318 -9.41 -16.42 -1.20
CA ARG A 318 -8.51 -15.93 -0.13
C ARG A 318 -8.95 -14.54 0.35
N PRO A 319 -8.64 -14.14 1.59
CA PRO A 319 -9.00 -12.80 2.07
C PRO A 319 -8.20 -11.72 1.32
N LYS A 320 -8.84 -10.58 1.05
CA LYS A 320 -8.16 -9.34 0.65
C LYS A 320 -7.55 -8.65 1.88
N LEU A 321 -6.63 -7.70 1.69
CA LEU A 321 -6.12 -6.94 2.84
C LEU A 321 -7.14 -5.88 3.29
N ILE A 322 -7.54 -4.99 2.38
CA ILE A 322 -8.52 -3.92 2.64
C ILE A 322 -9.62 -4.00 1.58
N GLU A 323 -10.88 -4.10 2.02
CA GLU A 323 -12.06 -4.12 1.15
C GLU A 323 -13.16 -3.19 1.66
N PHE A 324 -13.64 -2.31 0.78
CA PHE A 324 -14.86 -1.54 1.01
C PHE A 324 -15.87 -1.85 -0.07
N TYR A 325 -17.14 -1.97 0.29
CA TYR A 325 -18.22 -2.27 -0.65
C TYR A 325 -19.38 -1.27 -0.53
N ASN A 326 -19.88 -0.78 -1.67
CA ASN A 326 -21.07 0.07 -1.76
C ASN A 326 -21.02 1.29 -0.80
N SER A 327 -19.82 1.86 -0.62
CA SER A 327 -19.50 2.82 0.45
C SER A 327 -19.09 4.18 -0.13
N THR A 328 -19.40 5.27 0.57
CA THR A 328 -19.20 6.65 0.08
C THR A 328 -18.29 7.48 1.00
N ASN A 329 -17.49 8.38 0.41
CA ASN A 329 -16.53 9.25 1.10
C ASN A 329 -15.47 8.44 1.87
N ILE A 330 -14.58 7.77 1.13
CA ILE A 330 -13.53 6.88 1.65
C ILE A 330 -12.17 7.56 1.53
N VAL A 331 -11.37 7.57 2.60
CA VAL A 331 -9.97 8.05 2.57
C VAL A 331 -9.02 6.98 3.10
N LEU A 332 -8.06 6.56 2.27
CA LEU A 332 -6.97 5.64 2.64
C LEU A 332 -5.64 6.39 2.47
N GLN A 333 -4.92 6.65 3.57
CA GLN A 333 -3.79 7.59 3.51
C GLN A 333 -2.61 7.29 4.45
N GLN A 334 -1.37 7.52 3.98
CA GLN A 334 -0.14 7.54 4.78
C GLN A 334 0.21 6.23 5.55
N PHE A 335 -0.17 5.06 5.03
CA PHE A 335 0.22 3.76 5.59
C PHE A 335 0.86 2.83 4.55
N THR A 336 1.56 1.82 5.06
CA THR A 336 2.14 0.71 4.28
C THR A 336 1.20 -0.49 4.31
N ALA A 337 0.65 -0.86 3.16
CA ALA A 337 -0.14 -2.08 2.97
C ALA A 337 0.74 -3.16 2.34
N GLN A 338 0.92 -4.31 3.00
CA GLN A 338 1.86 -5.31 2.51
C GLN A 338 1.45 -6.76 2.72
N ASN A 339 2.10 -7.66 1.97
CA ASN A 339 2.00 -9.11 2.10
C ASN A 339 0.54 -9.63 2.11
N ALA A 340 -0.33 -9.04 1.30
CA ALA A 340 -1.73 -9.43 1.21
C ALA A 340 -1.91 -10.90 0.79
N ALA A 341 -2.90 -11.58 1.39
CA ALA A 341 -3.21 -12.96 1.05
C ALA A 341 -3.75 -13.11 -0.39
N THR A 342 -4.36 -12.05 -0.95
CA THR A 342 -4.61 -11.88 -2.39
C THR A 342 -4.55 -10.39 -2.75
N TRP A 343 -5.54 -9.80 -3.44
CA TRP A 343 -5.63 -8.36 -3.73
C TRP A 343 -5.48 -7.50 -2.48
N THR A 344 -4.80 -6.36 -2.62
CA THR A 344 -4.37 -5.56 -1.48
C THR A 344 -5.40 -4.49 -1.10
N ILE A 345 -5.69 -3.53 -1.98
CA ILE A 345 -6.66 -2.44 -1.70
C ILE A 345 -7.79 -2.46 -2.74
N HIS A 346 -8.99 -2.88 -2.32
CA HIS A 346 -10.14 -3.12 -3.19
C HIS A 346 -11.40 -2.36 -2.72
N PRO A 347 -11.55 -1.07 -3.07
CA PRO A 347 -12.84 -0.40 -3.03
C PRO A 347 -13.68 -0.88 -4.22
N PHE A 348 -14.84 -1.48 -3.92
CA PHE A 348 -15.80 -2.00 -4.91
C PHE A 348 -17.14 -1.27 -4.78
N ALA A 349 -17.71 -0.80 -5.89
CA ALA A 349 -18.97 -0.04 -5.89
C ALA A 349 -18.96 1.24 -5.03
N CYS A 350 -17.79 1.83 -4.80
CA CYS A 350 -17.62 2.95 -3.88
C CYS A 350 -17.63 4.32 -4.60
N ARG A 351 -18.11 5.38 -3.92
CA ARG A 351 -18.15 6.76 -4.44
C ARG A 351 -17.25 7.70 -3.63
N ASN A 352 -16.56 8.62 -4.29
CA ASN A 352 -15.65 9.60 -3.67
C ASN A 352 -14.57 8.90 -2.83
N VAL A 353 -13.61 8.28 -3.54
CA VAL A 353 -12.54 7.44 -2.95
C VAL A 353 -11.19 8.12 -3.14
N THR A 354 -10.53 8.50 -2.04
CA THR A 354 -9.17 9.05 -2.03
C THR A 354 -8.18 8.03 -1.51
N MET A 355 -7.10 7.78 -2.26
CA MET A 355 -6.03 6.84 -1.92
C MET A 355 -4.68 7.53 -2.10
N ALA A 356 -4.10 8.05 -1.01
CA ALA A 356 -3.01 9.03 -1.08
C ALA A 356 -1.79 8.65 -0.22
N ASN A 357 -0.57 8.86 -0.73
CA ASN A 357 0.67 8.65 0.02
C ASN A 357 0.79 7.20 0.60
N LEU A 358 0.31 6.21 -0.14
CA LEU A 358 0.33 4.80 0.26
C LEU A 358 1.60 4.10 -0.22
N THR A 359 2.09 3.15 0.56
CA THR A 359 3.16 2.22 0.15
C THR A 359 2.58 0.81 0.06
N VAL A 360 2.56 0.20 -1.13
CA VAL A 360 1.87 -1.07 -1.38
C VAL A 360 2.88 -2.13 -1.83
N LEU A 361 3.10 -3.18 -1.02
CA LEU A 361 4.22 -4.13 -1.18
C LEU A 361 3.78 -5.60 -1.19
N ALA A 362 4.18 -6.36 -2.21
CA ALA A 362 4.06 -7.82 -2.22
C ALA A 362 5.23 -8.47 -2.98
N PRO A 363 5.67 -9.70 -2.62
CA PRO A 363 6.77 -10.35 -3.32
C PRO A 363 6.43 -10.59 -4.80
N ARG A 364 7.26 -10.06 -5.71
CA ARG A 364 6.99 -10.00 -7.16
C ARG A 364 6.70 -11.34 -7.86
N ALA A 365 7.01 -12.45 -7.21
CA ALA A 365 6.78 -13.82 -7.67
C ALA A 365 5.36 -14.36 -7.35
N ILE A 366 4.51 -13.58 -6.67
CA ILE A 366 3.20 -14.02 -6.17
C ILE A 366 2.07 -13.33 -6.95
N GLY A 367 1.57 -13.96 -8.00
CA GLY A 367 0.35 -13.51 -8.69
C GLY A 367 -0.91 -13.45 -7.79
N ASN A 368 -1.89 -12.72 -8.28
CA ASN A 368 -3.10 -12.29 -7.59
C ASN A 368 -2.82 -11.52 -6.27
N THR A 369 -1.68 -10.82 -6.19
CA THR A 369 -1.38 -9.77 -5.19
C THR A 369 -1.47 -8.39 -5.82
N ASP A 370 -2.54 -8.16 -6.59
CA ASP A 370 -2.90 -6.88 -7.18
C ASP A 370 -2.82 -5.75 -6.12
N GLY A 371 -2.30 -4.59 -6.54
CA GLY A 371 -1.94 -3.51 -5.63
C GLY A 371 -3.13 -2.65 -5.21
N ILE A 372 -3.68 -1.87 -6.15
CA ILE A 372 -4.86 -1.04 -5.94
C ILE A 372 -5.88 -1.28 -7.05
N ASP A 373 -7.08 -1.69 -6.64
CA ASP A 373 -8.13 -2.24 -7.49
C ASP A 373 -9.44 -1.45 -7.34
N PRO A 374 -9.54 -0.23 -7.91
CA PRO A 374 -10.81 0.51 -7.94
C PRO A 374 -11.78 -0.21 -8.89
N ASP A 375 -12.83 -0.80 -8.32
CA ASP A 375 -13.78 -1.65 -9.03
C ASP A 375 -15.20 -1.06 -8.97
N SER A 376 -15.83 -0.84 -10.12
CA SER A 376 -17.13 -0.17 -10.27
C SER A 376 -17.30 1.11 -9.44
N CYS A 377 -16.24 1.94 -9.36
CA CYS A 377 -16.15 3.12 -8.50
C CYS A 377 -16.39 4.43 -9.24
N VAL A 378 -17.01 5.40 -8.57
CA VAL A 378 -17.30 6.74 -9.12
C VAL A 378 -16.56 7.81 -8.33
N ASP A 379 -15.86 8.70 -9.01
CA ASP A 379 -15.06 9.79 -8.44
C ASP A 379 -13.92 9.25 -7.55
N VAL A 380 -12.78 8.93 -8.18
CA VAL A 380 -11.63 8.29 -7.54
C VAL A 380 -10.36 9.12 -7.74
N ILE A 381 -9.66 9.40 -6.64
CA ILE A 381 -8.36 10.09 -6.62
C ILE A 381 -7.30 9.14 -6.07
N MET A 382 -6.20 8.99 -6.80
CA MET A 382 -5.00 8.29 -6.34
C MET A 382 -3.77 9.19 -6.50
N ASP A 383 -3.06 9.46 -5.41
CA ASP A 383 -1.94 10.41 -5.41
C ASP A 383 -0.72 9.90 -4.63
N SER A 384 0.48 10.16 -5.14
CA SER A 384 1.75 9.97 -4.41
C SER A 384 1.99 8.55 -3.86
N CYS A 385 1.40 7.51 -4.48
CA CYS A 385 1.54 6.13 -4.02
C CYS A 385 2.75 5.42 -4.65
N TYR A 386 3.46 4.65 -3.83
CA TYR A 386 4.54 3.74 -4.24
C TYR A 386 4.03 2.30 -4.24
N ILE A 387 4.24 1.55 -5.32
CA ILE A 387 3.68 0.20 -5.50
C ILE A 387 4.73 -0.76 -6.07
N ASP A 388 5.01 -1.85 -5.36
CA ASP A 388 5.89 -2.95 -5.80
C ASP A 388 5.30 -4.31 -5.40
N VAL A 389 4.70 -5.03 -6.34
CA VAL A 389 3.79 -6.17 -6.07
C VAL A 389 4.00 -7.36 -7.02
N GLY A 390 3.24 -8.44 -6.81
CA GLY A 390 3.29 -9.66 -7.63
C GLY A 390 2.20 -9.77 -8.71
N ASP A 391 1.19 -8.90 -8.76
CA ASP A 391 0.27 -8.80 -9.92
C ASP A 391 0.02 -7.34 -10.37
N ASP A 392 -1.03 -7.03 -11.15
CA ASP A 392 -1.27 -5.65 -11.63
C ASP A 392 -1.13 -4.62 -10.47
N ALA A 393 -0.26 -3.62 -10.62
CA ALA A 393 0.05 -2.68 -9.54
C ALA A 393 -1.10 -1.69 -9.30
N VAL A 394 -1.71 -1.24 -10.38
CA VAL A 394 -3.05 -0.63 -10.39
C VAL A 394 -3.88 -1.40 -11.41
N SER A 395 -5.09 -1.80 -11.06
CA SER A 395 -6.03 -2.45 -11.99
C SER A 395 -7.42 -1.84 -11.86
N ILE A 396 -7.74 -0.89 -12.73
CA ILE A 396 -9.10 -0.35 -12.82
C ILE A 396 -10.04 -1.46 -13.32
N LYS A 397 -11.11 -1.73 -12.57
CA LYS A 397 -12.10 -2.76 -12.86
C LYS A 397 -13.51 -2.13 -12.85
N SER A 398 -14.48 -2.79 -13.47
CA SER A 398 -15.90 -2.40 -13.53
C SER A 398 -16.73 -3.67 -13.56
N THR A 399 -16.73 -4.38 -12.43
CA THR A 399 -17.19 -5.75 -12.31
C THR A 399 -18.72 -5.82 -12.21
N ASN A 400 -19.30 -6.86 -12.82
CA ASN A 400 -20.74 -7.08 -12.89
C ASN A 400 -21.33 -7.49 -11.52
N VAL A 401 -22.19 -6.62 -10.97
CA VAL A 401 -22.76 -6.76 -9.63
C VAL A 401 -24.04 -7.61 -9.60
N THR A 402 -24.83 -7.65 -10.67
CA THR A 402 -25.94 -8.62 -10.82
C THR A 402 -26.32 -8.77 -12.30
N PRO A 403 -26.81 -9.94 -12.74
CA PRO A 403 -27.28 -10.11 -14.11
C PRO A 403 -28.32 -9.04 -14.51
N GLY A 404 -27.93 -8.14 -15.42
CA GLY A 404 -28.76 -7.02 -15.87
C GLY A 404 -28.50 -5.67 -15.19
N VAL A 405 -27.60 -5.58 -14.21
CA VAL A 405 -27.20 -4.32 -13.56
C VAL A 405 -25.70 -4.06 -13.78
N MET A 406 -25.40 -2.97 -14.48
CA MET A 406 -24.04 -2.59 -14.82
C MET A 406 -23.64 -1.30 -14.10
N TRP A 407 -22.56 -1.37 -13.33
CA TRP A 407 -21.92 -0.24 -12.65
C TRP A 407 -20.56 0.02 -13.32
N PRO A 408 -20.31 1.20 -13.88
CA PRO A 408 -19.02 1.55 -14.46
C PRO A 408 -18.01 1.91 -13.37
N THR A 409 -16.71 1.95 -13.72
CA THR A 409 -15.78 2.84 -13.02
C THR A 409 -15.63 4.13 -13.81
N THR A 410 -15.82 5.28 -13.18
CA THR A 410 -15.76 6.57 -13.88
C THR A 410 -15.20 7.70 -13.02
N ASN A 411 -14.68 8.73 -13.70
CA ASN A 411 -14.03 9.90 -13.10
C ASN A 411 -12.84 9.49 -12.20
N VAL A 412 -11.82 8.87 -12.79
CA VAL A 412 -10.62 8.41 -12.08
C VAL A 412 -9.42 9.29 -12.41
N HIS A 413 -8.83 9.94 -11.40
CA HIS A 413 -7.56 10.65 -11.51
C HIS A 413 -6.46 9.93 -10.74
N MET A 414 -5.33 9.69 -11.41
CA MET A 414 -4.13 9.07 -10.85
C MET A 414 -2.91 9.93 -11.18
N THR A 415 -2.19 10.39 -10.16
CA THR A 415 -1.00 11.23 -10.35
C THR A 415 0.13 10.92 -9.35
N ASN A 416 1.36 11.31 -9.69
CA ASN A 416 2.57 11.11 -8.89
C ASN A 416 2.82 9.67 -8.42
N LEU A 417 2.36 8.66 -9.18
CA LEU A 417 2.51 7.25 -8.81
C LEU A 417 3.90 6.73 -9.17
N THR A 418 4.49 5.92 -8.29
CA THR A 418 5.71 5.15 -8.56
C THR A 418 5.39 3.66 -8.55
N ILE A 419 5.10 3.11 -9.73
CA ILE A 419 4.84 1.69 -9.95
C ILE A 419 6.19 1.03 -10.26
N LEU A 420 6.87 0.47 -9.25
CA LEU A 420 8.20 -0.10 -9.45
C LEU A 420 8.17 -1.40 -10.23
N SER A 421 7.10 -2.20 -10.15
CA SER A 421 7.01 -3.50 -10.83
C SER A 421 5.65 -3.71 -11.50
N ARG A 422 5.53 -4.83 -12.23
CA ARG A 422 4.29 -5.33 -12.84
C ARG A 422 3.77 -4.45 -13.97
N ASN A 423 2.74 -3.62 -13.75
CA ASN A 423 2.17 -2.68 -14.73
C ASN A 423 1.03 -1.84 -14.12
N TRP A 424 0.73 -0.70 -14.75
CA TRP A 424 -0.57 -0.03 -14.64
C TRP A 424 -1.57 -0.71 -15.59
N CYS A 425 -2.82 -0.91 -15.16
CA CYS A 425 -3.78 -1.74 -15.87
C CYS A 425 -5.22 -1.20 -15.88
N ILE A 426 -5.91 -1.47 -16.99
CA ILE A 426 -7.36 -1.51 -17.09
C ILE A 426 -7.79 -2.95 -17.38
N GLY A 427 -8.77 -3.45 -16.63
CA GLY A 427 -9.36 -4.77 -16.77
C GLY A 427 -8.51 -5.92 -16.23
N SER A 428 -8.88 -7.19 -16.44
CA SER A 428 -9.81 -7.67 -17.48
C SER A 428 -11.30 -7.51 -17.17
N ALA A 429 -11.64 -7.14 -15.93
CA ALA A 429 -13.01 -7.06 -15.44
C ALA A 429 -13.74 -5.79 -15.95
N THR A 430 -13.97 -5.69 -17.26
CA THR A 430 -14.51 -4.47 -17.90
C THR A 430 -16.03 -4.54 -18.18
N PHE A 431 -16.80 -5.25 -17.34
CA PHE A 431 -18.21 -5.54 -17.62
C PHE A 431 -19.09 -4.28 -17.71
N GLY A 432 -19.04 -3.40 -16.72
CA GLY A 432 -19.87 -2.21 -16.64
C GLY A 432 -19.36 -1.00 -17.43
N GLY A 433 -18.08 -1.01 -17.82
CA GLY A 433 -17.43 0.05 -18.58
C GLY A 433 -16.51 0.89 -17.70
N ILE A 434 -15.46 1.45 -18.31
CA ILE A 434 -14.44 2.23 -17.61
C ILE A 434 -14.23 3.52 -18.40
N SER A 435 -14.60 4.66 -17.81
CA SER A 435 -14.62 5.93 -18.52
C SER A 435 -14.02 7.10 -17.76
N ASN A 436 -13.65 8.17 -18.48
CA ASN A 436 -13.14 9.42 -17.91
C ASN A 436 -11.95 9.18 -16.96
N VAL A 437 -10.90 8.55 -17.47
CA VAL A 437 -9.70 8.19 -16.70
C VAL A 437 -8.54 9.08 -17.12
N VAL A 438 -7.87 9.71 -16.15
CA VAL A 438 -6.62 10.45 -16.35
C VAL A 438 -5.53 9.84 -15.48
N PHE A 439 -4.43 9.42 -16.10
CA PHE A 439 -3.23 8.94 -15.43
C PHE A 439 -2.03 9.78 -15.89
N GLU A 440 -1.37 10.49 -14.97
CA GLU A 440 -0.33 11.45 -15.33
C GLU A 440 0.83 11.59 -14.32
N ASP A 441 1.90 12.26 -14.75
CA ASP A 441 3.07 12.65 -13.93
C ASP A 441 3.72 11.50 -13.13
N SER A 442 3.69 10.28 -13.69
CA SER A 442 3.96 9.03 -12.96
C SER A 442 5.08 8.19 -13.59
N ARG A 443 5.58 7.21 -12.83
CA ARG A 443 6.69 6.32 -13.20
C ARG A 443 6.30 4.85 -13.19
N ILE A 444 6.78 4.09 -14.17
CA ILE A 444 6.55 2.63 -14.27
C ILE A 444 7.85 1.89 -14.56
N GLY A 445 8.27 0.99 -13.68
CA GLY A 445 9.48 0.18 -13.81
C GLY A 445 10.77 0.91 -13.45
N SER A 446 11.83 0.15 -13.15
CA SER A 446 13.17 0.71 -12.88
C SER A 446 13.92 1.04 -14.18
N THR A 447 14.70 2.13 -14.18
CA THR A 447 15.64 2.47 -15.26
C THR A 447 16.93 1.63 -15.21
N GLU A 448 17.22 0.98 -14.09
CA GLU A 448 18.46 0.23 -13.85
C GLU A 448 18.32 -1.24 -14.26
N GLN A 449 17.26 -1.90 -13.79
CA GLN A 449 16.99 -3.32 -13.98
C GLN A 449 15.54 -3.56 -14.47
N VAL A 450 15.29 -4.71 -15.10
CA VAL A 450 13.92 -5.08 -15.48
C VAL A 450 13.13 -5.49 -14.24
N THR A 451 12.00 -4.81 -14.00
CA THR A 451 11.10 -5.07 -12.87
C THR A 451 9.66 -5.36 -13.31
N SER A 452 9.33 -5.10 -14.58
CA SER A 452 7.97 -5.11 -15.12
C SER A 452 7.92 -5.81 -16.49
N PRO A 453 7.03 -6.80 -16.70
CA PRO A 453 6.85 -7.47 -18.00
C PRO A 453 5.87 -6.75 -18.94
N TRP A 454 5.14 -5.77 -18.42
CA TRP A 454 4.33 -4.79 -19.16
C TRP A 454 4.59 -3.40 -18.55
N ALA A 455 4.18 -2.30 -19.19
CA ALA A 455 4.09 -1.02 -18.47
C ALA A 455 2.65 -0.51 -18.41
N ILE A 456 2.03 -0.28 -19.57
CA ILE A 456 0.62 0.11 -19.68
C ILE A 456 -0.17 -1.00 -20.36
N LYS A 457 -1.24 -1.46 -19.71
CA LYS A 457 -1.96 -2.68 -20.12
C LYS A 457 -3.49 -2.47 -20.12
N PHE A 458 -4.14 -2.82 -21.22
CA PHE A 458 -5.59 -2.88 -21.34
C PHE A 458 -5.99 -4.32 -21.67
N LYS A 459 -6.79 -4.93 -20.79
CA LYS A 459 -7.35 -6.27 -20.95
C LYS A 459 -8.87 -6.16 -21.03
N SER A 460 -9.49 -6.78 -22.01
CA SER A 460 -10.95 -6.97 -22.03
C SER A 460 -11.31 -8.30 -22.68
N HIS A 461 -12.58 -8.68 -22.60
CA HIS A 461 -13.11 -9.90 -23.21
C HIS A 461 -14.06 -9.57 -24.36
N ARG A 462 -14.02 -10.39 -25.42
CA ARG A 462 -14.68 -10.14 -26.72
C ARG A 462 -16.18 -9.81 -26.65
N TYR A 463 -16.85 -10.24 -25.57
CA TYR A 463 -18.29 -10.13 -25.39
C TYR A 463 -18.71 -9.35 -24.13
N PHE A 464 -17.79 -8.65 -23.46
CA PHE A 464 -18.17 -7.73 -22.38
C PHE A 464 -18.81 -6.46 -22.99
N PRO A 465 -19.93 -5.96 -22.44
CA PRO A 465 -20.66 -4.80 -22.99
C PRO A 465 -20.06 -3.44 -22.63
N GLY A 466 -19.30 -3.35 -21.53
CA GLY A 466 -18.79 -2.09 -21.00
C GLY A 466 -17.61 -1.53 -21.79
N ALA A 467 -17.82 -0.39 -22.44
CA ALA A 467 -16.78 0.32 -23.18
C ALA A 467 -15.66 0.86 -22.27
N MET A 468 -14.43 0.88 -22.79
CA MET A 468 -13.30 1.63 -22.25
C MET A 468 -13.16 2.94 -23.04
N GLU A 469 -13.41 4.09 -22.41
CA GLU A 469 -13.55 5.36 -23.14
C GLU A 469 -13.13 6.66 -22.43
N ASN A 470 -12.68 7.65 -23.20
CA ASN A 470 -12.18 8.94 -22.69
C ASN A 470 -11.03 8.74 -21.68
N ILE A 471 -9.98 8.04 -22.11
CA ILE A 471 -8.86 7.64 -21.26
C ILE A 471 -7.60 8.38 -21.72
N THR A 472 -6.98 9.17 -20.84
CA THR A 472 -5.75 9.93 -21.13
C THR A 472 -4.63 9.46 -20.22
N ILE A 473 -3.52 9.03 -20.81
CA ILE A 473 -2.33 8.58 -20.11
C ILE A 473 -1.17 9.44 -20.60
N ARG A 474 -0.61 10.29 -19.74
CA ARG A 474 0.33 11.33 -20.21
C ARG A 474 1.44 11.73 -19.24
N ARG A 475 2.56 12.26 -19.76
CA ARG A 475 3.75 12.63 -18.96
C ARG A 475 4.25 11.47 -18.09
N ILE A 476 4.34 10.28 -18.68
CA ILE A 476 4.75 9.05 -17.99
C ILE A 476 6.21 8.72 -18.36
N VAL A 477 7.04 8.45 -17.34
CA VAL A 477 8.40 7.93 -17.55
C VAL A 477 8.43 6.44 -17.24
N ILE A 478 8.79 5.64 -18.23
CA ILE A 478 8.79 4.17 -18.17
C ILE A 478 10.25 3.66 -18.21
N GLY A 479 10.57 2.73 -17.31
CA GLY A 479 11.88 2.12 -17.16
C GLY A 479 12.17 1.03 -18.21
N LYS A 480 12.88 -0.01 -17.77
CA LYS A 480 13.24 -1.20 -18.56
C LYS A 480 12.15 -2.26 -18.44
N ILE A 481 11.45 -2.52 -19.54
CA ILE A 481 10.34 -3.47 -19.63
C ILE A 481 10.80 -4.72 -20.37
N GLY A 482 10.64 -5.90 -19.77
CA GLY A 482 11.30 -7.12 -20.25
C GLY A 482 10.85 -8.39 -19.51
N PRO A 483 11.47 -9.55 -19.79
CA PRO A 483 11.25 -10.78 -19.04
C PRO A 483 11.49 -10.60 -17.55
N THR A 484 10.61 -11.18 -16.73
CA THR A 484 10.73 -11.20 -15.26
C THR A 484 10.94 -12.64 -14.79
N PRO A 485 12.19 -13.07 -14.50
CA PRO A 485 12.52 -14.49 -14.31
C PRO A 485 11.72 -15.20 -13.19
N TRP A 486 11.24 -14.45 -12.21
CA TRP A 486 10.48 -14.94 -11.06
C TRP A 486 9.00 -15.28 -11.35
N MET A 487 8.44 -14.89 -12.50
CA MET A 487 7.04 -15.22 -12.84
C MET A 487 6.72 -15.23 -14.35
N TYR A 488 7.36 -14.38 -15.15
CA TYR A 488 7.18 -14.33 -16.62
C TYR A 488 8.53 -14.28 -17.36
N PRO A 489 9.29 -15.38 -17.39
CA PRO A 489 10.56 -15.47 -18.13
C PRO A 489 10.39 -15.45 -19.66
N GLU A 490 9.23 -15.86 -20.18
CA GLU A 490 8.95 -15.92 -21.63
C GLU A 490 8.29 -14.64 -22.19
N VAL A 491 7.89 -13.69 -21.35
CA VAL A 491 7.26 -12.45 -21.80
C VAL A 491 8.33 -11.47 -22.26
N PRO A 492 8.33 -11.02 -23.53
CA PRO A 492 9.43 -10.21 -24.07
C PRO A 492 9.54 -8.81 -23.45
N GLY A 493 8.48 -8.32 -22.78
CA GLY A 493 8.38 -6.97 -22.25
C GLY A 493 7.67 -6.03 -23.21
N TYR A 494 6.44 -5.62 -22.90
CA TYR A 494 5.63 -4.73 -23.74
C TYR A 494 5.49 -3.35 -23.08
N GLY A 495 5.95 -2.28 -23.75
CA GLY A 495 5.71 -0.91 -23.28
C GLY A 495 4.21 -0.60 -23.19
N PHE A 496 3.49 -0.88 -24.28
CA PHE A 496 2.03 -0.79 -24.33
C PHE A 496 1.42 -2.12 -24.76
N GLN A 497 0.33 -2.56 -24.11
CA GLN A 497 -0.47 -3.69 -24.59
C GLN A 497 -1.96 -3.36 -24.51
N ILE A 498 -2.68 -3.52 -25.62
CA ILE A 498 -4.13 -3.46 -25.71
C ILE A 498 -4.62 -4.77 -26.33
N GLY A 499 -5.46 -5.51 -25.61
CA GLY A 499 -6.05 -6.77 -26.09
C GLY A 499 -7.49 -6.95 -25.62
N LEU A 500 -8.42 -6.98 -26.58
CA LEU A 500 -9.87 -7.12 -26.34
C LEU A 500 -10.37 -8.58 -26.29
N SER A 501 -9.45 -9.54 -26.31
CA SER A 501 -9.72 -10.98 -26.48
C SER A 501 -9.15 -11.84 -25.34
N TYR A 502 -9.01 -11.29 -24.13
CA TYR A 502 -8.21 -11.85 -23.03
C TYR A 502 -8.55 -13.29 -22.63
N ASN A 503 -9.83 -13.67 -22.64
CA ASN A 503 -10.29 -15.06 -22.75
C ASN A 503 -11.49 -15.13 -23.71
N SER A 504 -11.64 -16.26 -24.41
CA SER A 504 -12.74 -16.57 -25.33
C SER A 504 -14.10 -16.79 -24.66
N ASP A 505 -14.11 -17.19 -23.39
CA ASP A 505 -15.20 -18.00 -22.80
C ASP A 505 -16.39 -17.19 -22.27
N ALA A 506 -16.48 -15.90 -22.62
CA ALA A 506 -17.61 -15.06 -22.28
C ALA A 506 -18.83 -15.38 -23.17
N ASN A 507 -20.05 -15.25 -22.65
CA ASN A 507 -21.27 -15.51 -23.41
C ASN A 507 -21.46 -14.45 -24.53
N PRO A 508 -21.55 -14.83 -25.82
CA PRO A 508 -21.75 -13.90 -26.93
C PRO A 508 -23.05 -13.07 -26.85
N SER A 509 -24.05 -13.50 -26.07
CA SER A 509 -25.35 -12.83 -25.96
C SER A 509 -25.39 -11.62 -25.03
N ALA A 510 -24.25 -11.00 -24.72
CA ALA A 510 -24.13 -9.93 -23.72
C ALA A 510 -23.65 -8.58 -24.27
N ARG A 511 -23.17 -8.49 -25.53
CA ARG A 511 -22.48 -7.30 -26.05
C ARG A 511 -23.44 -6.17 -26.48
N SER A 512 -23.09 -4.94 -26.14
CA SER A 512 -23.78 -3.70 -26.53
C SER A 512 -23.44 -3.27 -27.96
N GLY A 513 -24.20 -2.31 -28.51
CA GLY A 513 -24.01 -1.75 -29.86
C GLY A 513 -22.96 -0.64 -29.98
N SER A 514 -22.32 -0.24 -28.88
CA SER A 514 -21.22 0.73 -28.84
C SER A 514 -19.85 0.04 -28.93
N PRO A 515 -18.80 0.72 -29.45
CA PRO A 515 -17.44 0.18 -29.48
C PRO A 515 -16.88 -0.12 -28.08
N LEU A 516 -16.17 -1.25 -27.95
CA LEU A 516 -15.54 -1.69 -26.69
C LEU A 516 -14.34 -0.83 -26.27
N PHE A 517 -13.72 -0.10 -27.21
CA PHE A 517 -12.58 0.78 -26.96
C PHE A 517 -12.69 2.04 -27.85
N ARG A 518 -12.81 3.23 -27.25
CA ARG A 518 -12.89 4.49 -28.00
C ARG A 518 -12.29 5.70 -27.29
N ASN A 519 -11.64 6.61 -28.04
CA ASN A 519 -11.08 7.86 -27.51
C ASN A 519 -10.05 7.64 -26.38
N VAL A 520 -8.88 7.12 -26.73
CA VAL A 520 -7.79 6.81 -25.79
C VAL A 520 -6.50 7.45 -26.27
N THR A 521 -5.87 8.25 -25.41
CA THR A 521 -4.71 9.09 -25.71
C THR A 521 -3.50 8.71 -24.88
N PHE A 522 -2.37 8.51 -25.57
CA PHE A 522 -1.03 8.39 -25.00
C PHE A 522 -0.22 9.63 -25.39
N GLU A 523 0.22 10.44 -24.43
CA GLU A 523 0.82 11.76 -24.69
C GLU A 523 2.07 12.00 -23.83
N ASP A 524 3.18 12.46 -24.42
CA ASP A 524 4.45 12.75 -23.70
C ASP A 524 4.95 11.55 -22.86
N ILE A 525 5.17 10.40 -23.49
CA ILE A 525 5.60 9.16 -22.81
C ILE A 525 6.99 8.72 -23.29
N VAL A 526 7.91 8.54 -22.36
CA VAL A 526 9.29 8.07 -22.65
C VAL A 526 9.52 6.70 -22.02
N VAL A 527 9.85 5.71 -22.84
CA VAL A 527 10.21 4.34 -22.43
C VAL A 527 11.71 4.13 -22.59
N THR A 528 12.40 3.80 -21.49
CA THR A 528 13.86 3.60 -21.46
C THR A 528 14.26 2.43 -22.35
N SER A 529 13.58 1.28 -22.23
CA SER A 529 13.66 0.20 -23.21
C SER A 529 12.51 -0.79 -23.08
N ALA A 530 12.04 -1.35 -24.19
CA ALA A 530 11.10 -2.47 -24.19
C ALA A 530 11.45 -3.53 -25.23
N GLY A 531 11.19 -4.80 -24.93
CA GLY A 531 11.32 -5.89 -25.90
C GLY A 531 10.36 -5.75 -27.08
N VAL A 532 9.20 -5.15 -26.86
CA VAL A 532 8.23 -4.72 -27.88
C VAL A 532 7.74 -3.33 -27.48
N ALA A 533 7.69 -2.37 -28.41
CA ALA A 533 7.21 -1.02 -28.10
C ALA A 533 5.73 -1.09 -27.70
N GLY A 534 4.90 -1.71 -28.52
CA GLY A 534 3.57 -2.12 -28.10
C GLY A 534 2.82 -3.06 -29.03
N ASN A 535 1.81 -3.71 -28.45
CA ASN A 535 0.86 -4.57 -29.13
C ASN A 535 -0.55 -3.97 -29.01
N PHE A 536 -1.13 -3.57 -30.12
CA PHE A 536 -2.48 -3.00 -30.21
C PHE A 536 -3.37 -3.91 -31.05
N HIS A 537 -4.19 -4.73 -30.38
CA HIS A 537 -5.08 -5.69 -31.02
C HIS A 537 -6.54 -5.37 -30.68
N GLY A 538 -7.25 -4.79 -31.66
CA GLY A 538 -8.72 -4.68 -31.61
C GLY A 538 -9.41 -6.00 -31.93
N LEU A 539 -10.70 -5.92 -32.27
CA LEU A 539 -11.48 -7.04 -32.82
C LEU A 539 -11.86 -6.73 -34.28
N PRO A 540 -11.94 -7.72 -35.18
CA PRO A 540 -12.40 -7.51 -36.55
C PRO A 540 -13.81 -6.87 -36.64
N GLU A 541 -14.64 -7.13 -35.64
CA GLU A 541 -15.98 -6.54 -35.46
C GLU A 541 -16.06 -5.45 -34.35
N ASP A 542 -14.92 -5.02 -33.79
CA ASP A 542 -14.81 -3.91 -32.84
C ASP A 542 -13.37 -3.34 -32.86
N CYS A 543 -13.09 -2.52 -33.87
CA CYS A 543 -11.78 -1.90 -34.02
C CYS A 543 -11.50 -0.87 -32.92
N LEU A 544 -10.24 -0.75 -32.51
CA LEU A 544 -9.80 0.34 -31.63
C LEU A 544 -10.08 1.68 -32.33
N GLN A 545 -10.90 2.53 -31.73
CA GLN A 545 -11.34 3.82 -32.30
C GLN A 545 -10.80 5.00 -31.49
N GLY A 546 -10.51 6.12 -32.16
CA GLY A 546 -9.97 7.33 -31.51
C GLY A 546 -8.67 7.09 -30.74
N LEU A 547 -7.82 6.19 -31.24
CA LEU A 547 -6.50 5.92 -30.67
C LEU A 547 -5.55 7.05 -31.04
N THR A 548 -5.02 7.76 -30.04
CA THR A 548 -4.06 8.86 -30.23
C THR A 548 -2.73 8.55 -29.55
N LEU A 549 -1.63 8.69 -30.28
CA LEU A 549 -0.27 8.71 -29.73
C LEU A 549 0.43 10.01 -30.13
N ARG A 550 0.85 10.80 -29.13
CA ARG A 550 1.63 12.05 -29.29
C ARG A 550 2.90 12.00 -28.47
N ASN A 551 4.05 12.36 -29.05
CA ASN A 551 5.33 12.47 -28.35
C ASN A 551 5.70 11.20 -27.55
N VAL A 552 5.51 10.02 -28.15
CA VAL A 552 5.77 8.71 -27.51
C VAL A 552 7.09 8.15 -28.02
N SER A 553 8.08 7.96 -27.15
CA SER A 553 9.44 7.53 -27.53
C SER A 553 9.92 6.30 -26.78
N VAL A 554 10.17 5.20 -27.49
CA VAL A 554 10.79 3.97 -26.98
C VAL A 554 12.26 3.93 -27.39
N LEU A 555 13.14 4.21 -26.43
CA LEU A 555 14.55 4.54 -26.69
C LEU A 555 15.48 3.33 -26.87
N GLY A 556 15.02 2.11 -26.57
CA GLY A 556 15.84 0.91 -26.67
C GLY A 556 15.08 -0.41 -26.57
N GLY A 557 15.82 -1.52 -26.75
CA GLY A 557 15.26 -2.87 -26.89
C GLY A 557 14.99 -3.23 -28.36
N LYS A 558 14.16 -4.25 -28.63
CA LYS A 558 13.78 -4.60 -30.02
C LYS A 558 12.62 -3.74 -30.54
N ALA A 559 11.89 -3.06 -29.65
CA ALA A 559 11.06 -1.87 -29.89
C ALA A 559 10.09 -1.83 -31.10
N HIS A 560 9.78 -2.94 -31.77
CA HIS A 560 8.79 -2.96 -32.86
C HIS A 560 7.37 -2.77 -32.31
N TRP A 561 6.45 -2.34 -33.20
CA TRP A 561 5.02 -2.29 -32.92
C TRP A 561 4.30 -3.43 -33.65
N ASN A 562 3.29 -4.01 -32.99
CA ASN A 562 2.29 -4.87 -33.63
C ASN A 562 0.95 -4.15 -33.49
N CYS A 563 0.28 -3.80 -34.59
CA CYS A 563 -0.94 -3.00 -34.54
C CYS A 563 -1.93 -3.40 -35.64
N ASP A 564 -3.08 -3.94 -35.25
CA ASP A 564 -4.12 -4.43 -36.14
C ASP A 564 -5.52 -4.26 -35.55
N ASN A 565 -6.53 -4.31 -36.43
CA ASN A 565 -7.93 -4.03 -36.09
C ASN A 565 -8.09 -2.65 -35.42
N VAL A 566 -7.52 -1.63 -36.07
CA VAL A 566 -7.64 -0.22 -35.67
C VAL A 566 -8.44 0.54 -36.73
N ASP A 567 -9.30 1.47 -36.31
CA ASP A 567 -9.95 2.42 -37.22
C ASP A 567 -8.95 3.50 -37.64
N LEU A 568 -8.40 3.33 -38.85
CA LEU A 568 -7.42 4.26 -39.42
C LEU A 568 -7.99 5.67 -39.69
N THR A 569 -9.32 5.86 -39.67
CA THR A 569 -9.94 7.19 -39.87
C THR A 569 -9.89 8.05 -38.60
N SER A 570 -9.91 7.42 -37.42
CA SER A 570 -9.83 8.08 -36.11
C SER A 570 -8.47 7.92 -35.40
N LEU A 571 -7.58 7.06 -35.90
CA LEU A 571 -6.18 6.94 -35.48
C LEU A 571 -5.40 8.26 -35.66
N ARG A 572 -4.65 8.70 -34.64
CA ARG A 572 -3.76 9.87 -34.68
C ARG A 572 -2.38 9.50 -34.16
N ILE A 573 -1.33 9.83 -34.92
CA ILE A 573 0.07 9.51 -34.62
C ILE A 573 0.91 10.77 -34.87
N GLU A 574 1.60 11.23 -33.83
CA GLU A 574 2.38 12.47 -33.83
C GLU A 574 3.67 12.25 -33.03
N ASN A 575 4.85 12.47 -33.63
CA ASN A 575 6.15 12.33 -32.97
C ASN A 575 6.34 11.00 -32.21
N VAL A 576 6.01 9.86 -32.85
CA VAL A 576 6.16 8.52 -32.25
C VAL A 576 7.44 7.84 -32.73
N PHE A 577 8.29 7.42 -31.79
CA PHE A 577 9.52 6.68 -32.04
C PHE A 577 9.54 5.33 -31.32
N PRO A 578 9.97 4.23 -31.97
CA PRO A 578 10.12 4.11 -33.42
C PRO A 578 8.75 4.24 -34.12
N PRO A 579 8.70 4.48 -35.45
CA PRO A 579 7.46 4.74 -36.15
C PRO A 579 6.41 3.63 -35.98
N LEU A 580 5.20 4.00 -35.55
CA LEU A 580 4.04 3.13 -35.48
C LEU A 580 3.33 3.08 -36.85
N SER A 581 3.01 1.87 -37.30
CA SER A 581 2.11 1.62 -38.42
C SER A 581 1.06 0.59 -37.99
N CYS A 582 -0.19 0.80 -38.40
CA CYS A 582 -1.34 -0.03 -38.01
C CYS A 582 -2.10 -0.53 -39.24
N THR A 583 -2.67 -1.73 -39.16
CA THR A 583 -3.58 -2.26 -40.19
C THR A 583 -5.04 -2.09 -39.80
N GLY A 584 -5.86 -1.72 -40.78
CA GLY A 584 -7.32 -1.77 -40.66
C GLY A 584 -7.85 -3.16 -40.95
N GLY A 585 -8.94 -3.55 -40.28
CA GLY A 585 -9.62 -4.84 -40.49
C GLY A 585 -11.13 -4.79 -40.25
N CYS A 586 -11.69 -3.58 -40.10
CA CYS A 586 -12.99 -3.33 -39.49
C CYS A 586 -14.15 -3.75 -40.40
N ASN A 587 -14.70 -4.93 -40.18
CA ASN A 587 -15.83 -5.43 -40.97
C ASN A 587 -17.15 -4.87 -40.41
N SER A 588 -17.41 -3.59 -40.70
CA SER A 588 -18.56 -2.79 -40.20
C SER A 588 -19.94 -3.37 -40.54
N THR A 589 -19.99 -4.41 -41.37
CA THR A 589 -21.19 -5.13 -41.78
C THR A 589 -21.76 -6.07 -40.71
N LEU A 590 -21.00 -6.41 -39.66
CA LEU A 590 -21.50 -7.20 -38.52
C LEU A 590 -22.40 -6.33 -37.63
N GLN A 591 -23.69 -6.30 -37.98
CA GLN A 591 -24.66 -5.37 -37.41
C GLN A 591 -24.84 -5.46 -35.89
N ARG A 592 -25.04 -4.28 -35.30
CA ARG A 592 -25.38 -4.05 -33.88
C ARG A 592 -26.65 -4.81 -33.51
N LYS A 593 -26.54 -5.89 -32.73
CA LYS A 593 -27.69 -6.44 -31.99
C LYS A 593 -27.86 -5.64 -30.70
N THR A 594 -28.64 -4.57 -30.76
CA THR A 594 -29.00 -3.78 -29.58
C THR A 594 -29.83 -4.64 -28.61
N LEU A 595 -29.22 -5.06 -27.51
CA LEU A 595 -29.93 -5.68 -26.38
C LEU A 595 -30.68 -4.59 -25.60
N LEU A 596 -31.93 -4.35 -25.99
CA LEU A 596 -32.89 -3.56 -25.22
C LEU A 596 -33.18 -4.29 -23.90
N GLY A 597 -32.89 -3.66 -22.76
CA GLY A 597 -33.21 -4.19 -21.43
C GLY A 597 -32.03 -4.40 -20.46
N ILE A 598 -30.98 -3.58 -20.52
CA ILE A 598 -29.94 -3.54 -19.47
C ILE A 598 -29.87 -2.11 -18.92
N ASP A 599 -30.06 -1.96 -17.61
CA ASP A 599 -29.93 -0.66 -16.92
C ASP A 599 -28.47 -0.41 -16.52
N PHE A 600 -27.92 0.69 -17.01
CA PHE A 600 -26.74 1.31 -16.42
C PHE A 600 -27.19 2.11 -15.20
N LYS A 601 -26.58 1.85 -14.04
CA LYS A 601 -26.76 2.66 -12.83
C LYS A 601 -25.47 3.41 -12.52
N ILE A 602 -25.62 4.68 -12.13
CA ILE A 602 -24.57 5.68 -11.89
C ILE A 602 -24.72 6.23 -10.46
#